data_AF-A0A952JU58-F1
#
_entry.id   AF-A0A952JU58-F1
#
_cell.length_a   1.000
_cell.length_b   1.000
_cell.length_c   1.000
_cell.angle_alpha   90.00
_cell.angle_beta   90.00
_cell.angle_gamma   90.00
#
_symmetry.space_group_name_H-M   'P 1'
#
loop_
_entity.id
_entity.type
_entity.pdbx_description
1 polymer ?
#
loop_
_entity_poly.entity_id
_entity_poly.type
_entity_poly.pdbx_seq_one_letter_code
_entity_poly.pdbx_strand_id
1 'polypeptide(L)'
;MKKPVIFFLLTTLLISSCAAEKYTSSPFSSSSYSAQTHGPSLEDRLGGTMKQNINAAEITNLIATFPRFSTDAVDKEVLLLKEQLQNYLYAYEAYNLEGKKRALKEIEKRYRKIQQLRKFLSPDDDEVINRYLVRIKTNISTLESPALLQP
;
A
#
# COMPACT_ATOMS: atom_id res chain seq x y z
N MET A 1 44.77 21.86 -48.08
CA MET A 1 43.37 22.09 -48.52
C MET A 1 42.51 20.89 -48.15
N LYS A 2 41.27 21.13 -47.69
CA LYS A 2 40.15 20.18 -47.55
C LYS A 2 40.20 19.13 -46.43
N LYS A 3 40.06 19.55 -45.16
CA LYS A 3 39.61 18.69 -44.04
C LYS A 3 38.56 19.27 -43.06
N PRO A 4 37.89 20.42 -43.27
CA PRO A 4 36.77 20.80 -42.39
C PRO A 4 35.37 20.43 -42.91
N VAL A 5 35.25 19.94 -44.17
CA VAL A 5 33.92 19.75 -44.82
C VAL A 5 33.21 18.46 -44.35
N ILE A 6 33.96 17.42 -43.98
CA ILE A 6 33.38 16.12 -43.60
C ILE A 6 32.74 16.17 -42.21
N PHE A 7 33.27 17.00 -41.29
CA PHE A 7 32.72 17.13 -39.94
C PHE A 7 31.35 17.84 -39.93
N PHE A 8 31.15 18.82 -40.82
CA PHE A 8 29.88 19.54 -40.95
C PHE A 8 28.76 18.70 -41.57
N LEU A 9 29.11 17.70 -42.40
CA LEU A 9 28.15 16.83 -43.10
C LEU A 9 27.57 15.73 -42.18
N LEU A 10 28.24 15.42 -41.06
CA LEU A 10 27.80 14.38 -40.13
C LEU A 10 26.82 14.92 -39.05
N THR A 11 26.86 16.23 -38.78
CA THR A 11 26.00 16.89 -37.78
C THR A 11 24.59 17.23 -38.25
N THR A 12 24.34 17.29 -39.56
CA THR A 12 22.99 17.60 -40.11
C THR A 12 22.05 16.40 -40.18
N LEU A 13 22.53 15.17 -39.91
CA LEU A 13 21.72 13.95 -40.00
C LEU A 13 20.95 13.60 -38.71
N LEU A 14 21.13 14.36 -37.62
CA LEU A 14 20.55 14.05 -36.30
C LEU A 14 19.32 14.89 -35.94
N ILE A 15 18.85 15.79 -36.83
CA ILE A 15 17.77 16.76 -36.50
C ILE A 15 16.50 16.60 -37.36
N SER A 16 16.37 15.51 -38.14
CA SER A 16 15.17 15.24 -38.94
C SER A 16 14.49 13.93 -38.53
N SER A 17 13.82 13.93 -37.38
CA SER A 17 12.69 13.03 -37.14
C SER A 17 11.67 13.70 -36.21
N CYS A 18 11.04 14.77 -36.72
CA CYS A 18 9.71 15.17 -36.28
C CYS A 18 8.71 14.47 -37.20
N ALA A 19 8.32 13.24 -36.85
CA ALA A 19 7.09 12.64 -37.35
C ALA A 19 6.01 12.88 -36.30
N ALA A 20 5.39 14.06 -36.36
CA ALA A 20 4.19 14.37 -35.59
C ALA A 20 3.01 14.36 -36.56
N GLU A 21 2.35 13.20 -36.70
CA GLU A 21 0.95 13.14 -37.13
C GLU A 21 0.39 11.71 -37.09
N LYS A 22 -0.65 11.54 -36.26
CA LYS A 22 -1.95 10.97 -36.67
C LYS A 22 -3.03 11.32 -35.65
N TYR A 23 -3.74 12.41 -35.97
CA TYR A 23 -5.20 12.57 -35.96
C TYR A 23 -5.99 11.78 -34.89
N THR A 24 -6.39 12.45 -33.81
CA THR A 24 -7.47 11.96 -32.94
C THR A 24 -8.81 12.42 -33.52
N SER A 25 -9.48 11.54 -34.27
CA SER A 25 -10.90 11.72 -34.56
C SER A 25 -11.69 11.34 -33.33
N SER A 26 -12.22 12.31 -32.57
CA SER A 26 -13.24 12.04 -31.56
C SER A 26 -14.54 11.61 -32.27
N PRO A 27 -15.15 10.45 -31.96
CA PRO A 27 -16.55 10.25 -32.31
C PRO A 27 -17.40 10.85 -31.19
N PHE A 28 -18.00 12.00 -31.49
CA PHE A 28 -19.09 12.56 -30.68
C PHE A 28 -20.37 11.77 -30.99
N SER A 29 -20.82 10.99 -29.99
CA SER A 29 -22.19 10.59 -29.65
C SER A 29 -23.08 9.80 -30.63
N SER A 30 -23.40 8.54 -30.28
CA SER A 30 -24.78 8.10 -29.93
C SER A 30 -24.85 6.60 -29.64
N SER A 31 -25.22 6.25 -28.40
CA SER A 31 -25.90 5.03 -27.93
C SER A 31 -25.70 3.72 -28.71
N SER A 32 -24.92 2.80 -28.14
CA SER A 32 -25.10 1.36 -28.34
C SER A 32 -24.63 0.61 -27.09
N TYR A 33 -25.52 -0.20 -26.55
CA TYR A 33 -25.34 -1.04 -25.36
C TYR A 33 -24.23 -2.07 -25.63
N SER A 34 -23.01 -1.77 -25.19
CA SER A 34 -21.93 -2.75 -25.09
C SER A 34 -21.54 -2.83 -23.62
N ALA A 35 -21.62 -4.03 -23.04
CA ALA A 35 -21.05 -4.34 -21.74
C ALA A 35 -19.55 -4.08 -21.79
N GLN A 36 -19.15 -2.83 -21.49
CA GLN A 36 -17.78 -2.42 -21.34
C GLN A 36 -17.35 -2.84 -19.95
N THR A 37 -16.42 -3.79 -19.89
CA THR A 37 -15.56 -4.02 -18.73
C THR A 37 -14.70 -2.76 -18.54
N HIS A 38 -15.29 -1.71 -18.00
CA HIS A 38 -14.55 -0.52 -17.61
C HIS A 38 -13.72 -0.89 -16.39
N GLY A 39 -12.39 -0.84 -16.55
CA GLY A 39 -11.49 -0.77 -15.39
C GLY A 39 -11.86 0.43 -14.49
N PRO A 40 -11.38 0.43 -13.24
CA PRO A 40 -11.74 1.46 -12.25
C PRO A 40 -11.49 2.87 -12.79
N SER A 41 -12.42 3.79 -12.54
CA SER A 41 -12.30 5.19 -12.96
C SER A 41 -11.08 5.85 -12.29
N LEU A 42 -10.61 6.99 -12.82
CA LEU A 42 -9.52 7.74 -12.17
C LEU A 42 -9.86 8.11 -10.72
N GLU A 43 -11.12 8.44 -10.47
CA GLU A 43 -11.64 8.79 -9.14
C GLU A 43 -11.64 7.57 -8.21
N ASP A 44 -11.99 6.39 -8.71
CA ASP A 44 -11.87 5.12 -7.96
C ASP A 44 -10.42 4.79 -7.63
N ARG A 45 -9.50 5.01 -8.57
CA ARG A 45 -8.05 4.76 -8.38
C ARG A 45 -7.45 5.72 -7.35
N LEU A 46 -7.72 7.02 -7.48
CA LEU A 46 -7.26 8.04 -6.54
C LEU A 46 -7.85 7.83 -5.14
N GLY A 47 -9.15 7.55 -5.06
CA GLY A 47 -9.83 7.20 -3.81
C GLY A 47 -9.23 5.95 -3.16
N GLY A 48 -8.88 4.95 -3.98
CA GLY A 48 -8.20 3.74 -3.54
C GLY A 48 -6.82 4.01 -2.93
N THR A 49 -5.96 4.75 -3.62
CA THR A 49 -4.63 5.14 -3.11
C THR A 49 -4.72 5.99 -1.84
N MET A 50 -5.66 6.94 -1.78
CA MET A 50 -5.88 7.75 -0.58
C MET A 50 -6.31 6.88 0.60
N LYS A 51 -7.23 5.93 0.38
CA LYS A 51 -7.65 4.98 1.41
C LYS A 51 -6.48 4.13 1.90
N GLN A 52 -5.60 3.67 1.03
CA GLN A 52 -4.39 2.93 1.43
C GLN A 52 -3.50 3.76 2.36
N ASN A 53 -3.20 5.00 1.97
CA ASN A 53 -2.40 5.89 2.82
C ASN A 53 -3.04 6.16 4.18
N ILE A 54 -4.36 6.35 4.24
CA ILE A 54 -5.08 6.55 5.50
C ILE A 54 -4.93 5.32 6.42
N ASN A 55 -5.10 4.12 5.88
CA ASN A 55 -5.02 2.89 6.68
C ASN A 55 -3.57 2.62 7.15
N ALA A 56 -2.57 2.90 6.30
CA ALA A 56 -1.16 2.78 6.67
C ALA A 56 -0.77 3.80 7.77
N ALA A 57 -1.24 5.05 7.66
CA ALA A 57 -1.04 6.08 8.66
C ALA A 57 -1.73 5.74 9.99
N GLU A 58 -2.92 5.16 9.93
CA GLU A 58 -3.65 4.70 11.10
C GLU A 58 -2.90 3.54 11.81
N ILE A 59 -2.32 2.59 11.09
CA ILE A 59 -1.46 1.55 11.69
C ILE A 59 -0.23 2.19 12.36
N THR A 60 0.39 3.18 11.72
CA THR A 60 1.53 3.93 12.29
C THR A 60 1.14 4.63 13.59
N ASN A 61 -0.03 5.26 13.62
CA ASN A 61 -0.55 5.88 14.83
C ASN A 61 -0.81 4.85 15.94
N LEU A 62 -1.44 3.71 15.62
CA LEU A 62 -1.67 2.62 16.57
C LEU A 62 -0.37 2.07 17.16
N ILE A 63 0.71 1.98 16.35
CA ILE A 63 2.04 1.61 16.85
C ILE A 63 2.55 2.64 17.86
N ALA A 64 2.45 3.93 17.51
CA ALA A 64 2.95 5.02 18.33
C ALA A 64 2.19 5.16 19.66
N THR A 65 0.87 4.98 19.65
CA THR A 65 0.00 5.21 20.81
C THR A 65 -0.33 3.93 21.59
N PHE A 66 0.17 2.76 21.17
CA PHE A 66 -0.14 1.50 21.84
C PHE A 66 0.24 1.58 23.33
N PRO A 67 -0.72 1.38 24.26
CA PRO A 67 -0.46 1.51 25.69
C PRO A 67 0.39 0.35 26.22
N ARG A 68 0.89 0.55 27.44
CA ARG A 68 1.52 -0.48 28.26
C ARG A 68 0.46 -1.12 29.16
N PHE A 69 0.50 -2.43 29.31
CA PHE A 69 -0.44 -3.21 30.13
C PHE A 69 0.21 -3.67 31.42
N SER A 70 -0.60 -4.07 32.40
CA SER A 70 -0.08 -4.54 33.70
C SER A 70 0.73 -5.84 33.63
N THR A 71 0.57 -6.61 32.54
CA THR A 71 1.11 -7.96 32.42
C THR A 71 2.28 -8.02 31.45
N ASP A 72 3.49 -8.26 31.95
CA ASP A 72 4.74 -8.32 31.17
C ASP A 72 4.67 -9.25 29.95
N ALA A 73 3.94 -10.36 30.07
CA ALA A 73 3.77 -11.31 28.97
C ALA A 73 2.96 -10.71 27.81
N VAL A 74 1.95 -9.89 28.11
CA VAL A 74 1.15 -9.18 27.11
C VAL A 74 2.00 -8.08 26.47
N ASP A 75 2.69 -7.28 27.29
CA ASP A 75 3.57 -6.20 26.81
C ASP A 75 4.66 -6.71 25.87
N LYS A 76 5.27 -7.85 26.19
CA LYS A 76 6.28 -8.47 25.32
C LYS A 76 5.71 -8.83 23.96
N GLU A 77 4.53 -9.45 23.90
CA GLU A 77 3.91 -9.80 22.62
C GLU A 77 3.39 -8.56 21.88
N VAL A 78 2.96 -7.51 22.59
CA VAL A 78 2.60 -6.22 22.00
C VAL A 78 3.82 -5.54 21.36
N LEU A 79 4.98 -5.55 22.03
CA LEU A 79 6.22 -5.01 21.47
C LEU A 79 6.59 -5.74 20.16
N LEU A 80 6.53 -7.08 20.17
CA LEU A 80 6.78 -7.89 18.98
C LEU A 80 5.74 -7.62 17.89
N LEU A 81 4.46 -7.46 18.24
CA LEU A 81 3.42 -7.08 17.28
C LEU A 81 3.75 -5.74 16.62
N LYS A 82 4.14 -4.72 17.40
CA LYS A 82 4.53 -3.39 16.90
C LYS A 82 5.69 -3.48 15.90
N GLU A 83 6.73 -4.24 16.23
CA GLU A 83 7.87 -4.47 15.34
C GLU A 83 7.41 -5.09 14.00
N GLN A 84 6.55 -6.11 14.04
CA GLN A 84 6.09 -6.76 12.81
C GLN A 84 5.13 -5.87 12.00
N LEU A 85 4.34 -5.01 12.64
CA LEU A 85 3.54 -4.00 11.95
C LEU A 85 4.43 -2.97 11.23
N GLN A 86 5.55 -2.55 11.84
CA GLN A 86 6.53 -1.69 11.16
C GLN A 86 7.14 -2.39 9.96
N ASN A 87 7.58 -3.65 10.12
CA ASN A 87 8.12 -4.46 9.03
C ASN A 87 7.10 -4.64 7.88
N TYR A 88 5.82 -4.82 8.23
CA TYR A 88 4.74 -4.90 7.25
C TYR A 88 4.60 -3.59 6.47
N LEU A 89 4.52 -2.44 7.15
CA LEU A 89 4.40 -1.13 6.48
C LEU A 89 5.61 -0.83 5.58
N TYR A 90 6.83 -1.09 6.05
CA TYR A 90 8.02 -0.93 5.22
C TYR A 90 7.99 -1.82 3.98
N ALA A 91 7.60 -3.09 4.12
CA ALA A 91 7.50 -3.99 2.99
C ALA A 91 6.34 -3.62 2.04
N TYR A 92 5.24 -3.09 2.58
CA TYR A 92 4.09 -2.59 1.83
C TYR A 92 4.49 -1.41 0.94
N GLU A 93 5.15 -0.40 1.53
CA GLU A 93 5.62 0.79 0.81
C GLU A 93 6.70 0.47 -0.24
N ALA A 94 7.56 -0.51 0.04
CA ALA A 94 8.60 -0.96 -0.87
C ALA A 94 8.12 -1.95 -1.95
N TYR A 95 6.82 -2.23 -2.04
CA TYR A 95 6.24 -3.26 -2.93
C TYR A 95 6.91 -4.65 -2.78
N ASN A 96 7.44 -4.96 -1.60
CA ASN A 96 8.10 -6.22 -1.29
C ASN A 96 7.08 -7.27 -0.84
N LEU A 97 6.55 -8.05 -1.79
CA LEU A 97 5.51 -9.05 -1.54
C LEU A 97 5.93 -10.13 -0.52
N GLU A 98 7.16 -10.64 -0.63
CA GLU A 98 7.66 -11.68 0.27
C GLU A 98 7.88 -11.15 1.69
N GLY A 99 8.44 -9.94 1.81
CA GLY A 99 8.58 -9.24 3.09
C GLY A 99 7.23 -9.01 3.75
N LYS A 100 6.25 -8.52 2.97
CA LYS A 100 4.88 -8.27 3.43
C LYS A 100 4.22 -9.55 3.92
N LYS A 101 4.28 -10.63 3.15
CA LYS A 101 3.72 -11.95 3.50
C LYS A 101 4.36 -12.52 4.76
N ARG A 102 5.68 -12.38 4.92
CA ARG A 102 6.39 -12.81 6.13
C ARG A 102 5.94 -12.02 7.36
N ALA A 103 5.86 -10.70 7.24
CA ALA A 103 5.41 -9.84 8.33
C ALA A 103 3.96 -10.15 8.73
N LEU A 104 3.05 -10.33 7.77
CA LEU A 104 1.66 -10.74 8.03
C LEU A 104 1.56 -12.02 8.86
N LYS A 105 2.34 -13.06 8.50
CA LYS A 105 2.35 -14.32 9.23
C LYS A 105 2.78 -14.13 10.69
N GLU A 106 3.80 -13.32 10.94
CA GLU A 106 4.22 -13.03 12.32
C GLU A 106 3.21 -12.15 13.05
N ILE A 107 2.61 -11.13 12.40
CA ILE A 107 1.51 -10.32 12.97
C ILE A 107 0.39 -11.22 13.46
N GLU A 108 -0.09 -12.14 12.63
CA GLU A 108 -1.15 -13.07 13.01
C GLU A 108 -0.79 -13.93 14.21
N LYS A 109 0.46 -14.41 14.26
CA LYS A 109 0.97 -15.21 15.36
C LYS A 109 0.99 -14.40 16.67
N ARG A 110 1.48 -13.16 16.65
CA ARG A 110 1.47 -12.27 17.83
C ARG A 110 0.06 -11.92 18.23
N TYR A 111 -0.81 -11.58 17.27
CA TYR A 111 -2.23 -11.32 17.51
C TYR A 111 -2.90 -12.48 18.26
N ARG A 112 -2.75 -13.72 17.78
CA ARG A 112 -3.31 -14.91 18.43
C ARG A 112 -2.74 -15.12 19.84
N LYS A 113 -1.45 -14.88 20.02
CA LYS A 113 -0.80 -15.00 21.33
C LYS A 113 -1.35 -13.98 22.33
N ILE A 114 -1.49 -12.72 21.92
CA ILE A 114 -2.10 -11.67 22.74
C ILE A 114 -3.53 -12.07 23.12
N GLN A 115 -4.35 -12.53 22.16
CA GLN A 115 -5.73 -12.98 22.42
C GLN A 115 -5.80 -14.08 23.49
N GLN A 116 -4.82 -14.99 23.56
CA GLN A 116 -4.76 -16.03 24.59
C GLN A 116 -4.36 -15.49 25.98
N LEU A 117 -3.59 -14.41 26.01
CA LEU A 117 -3.08 -13.78 27.24
C LEU A 117 -4.07 -12.79 27.85
N ARG A 118 -5.03 -12.29 27.06
CA ARG A 118 -6.08 -11.34 27.48
C ARG A 118 -6.83 -11.73 28.75
N LYS A 119 -7.04 -13.02 28.98
CA LYS A 119 -7.68 -13.55 30.20
C LYS A 119 -6.95 -13.22 31.52
N PHE A 120 -5.71 -12.73 31.43
CA PHE A 120 -4.91 -12.31 32.59
C PHE A 120 -4.85 -10.79 32.76
N LEU A 121 -5.59 -10.02 31.96
CA LEU A 121 -5.70 -8.58 32.07
C LEU A 121 -6.86 -8.18 32.99
N SER A 122 -6.80 -6.96 33.51
CA SER A 122 -7.98 -6.32 34.09
C SER A 122 -9.06 -6.13 33.01
N PRO A 123 -10.34 -5.98 33.38
CA PRO A 123 -11.41 -5.72 32.41
C PRO A 123 -11.13 -4.47 31.54
N ASP A 124 -10.59 -3.42 32.13
CA ASP A 124 -10.27 -2.16 31.42
C ASP A 124 -9.13 -2.37 30.41
N ASP A 125 -8.05 -3.03 30.82
CA ASP A 125 -6.92 -3.35 29.95
C ASP A 125 -7.36 -4.29 28.82
N ASP A 126 -8.25 -5.25 29.12
CA ASP A 126 -8.81 -6.18 28.14
C ASP A 126 -9.64 -5.46 27.05
N GLU A 127 -10.46 -4.47 27.45
CA GLU A 127 -11.23 -3.67 26.50
C GLU A 127 -10.30 -2.84 25.61
N VAL A 128 -9.30 -2.17 26.23
CA VAL A 128 -8.33 -1.35 25.52
C VAL A 128 -7.55 -2.17 24.51
N ILE A 129 -6.97 -3.31 24.92
CA ILE A 129 -6.19 -4.14 24.00
C ILE A 129 -7.07 -4.69 22.86
N ASN A 130 -8.31 -5.09 23.16
CA ASN A 130 -9.23 -5.57 22.15
C ASN A 130 -9.52 -4.51 21.08
N ARG A 131 -9.76 -3.26 21.51
CA ARG A 131 -9.97 -2.12 20.61
C ARG A 131 -8.77 -1.88 19.69
N TYR A 132 -7.54 -1.94 20.21
CA TYR A 132 -6.33 -1.82 19.39
C TYR A 132 -6.20 -2.96 18.39
N LEU A 133 -6.39 -4.20 18.84
CA LEU A 133 -6.30 -5.39 17.98
C LEU A 133 -7.34 -5.35 16.85
N VAL A 134 -8.59 -4.99 17.14
CA VAL A 134 -9.64 -4.86 16.11
C VAL A 134 -9.28 -3.78 15.10
N ARG A 135 -8.82 -2.60 15.52
CA ARG A 135 -8.40 -1.53 14.61
C ARG A 135 -7.24 -1.99 13.71
N ILE A 136 -6.22 -2.65 14.27
CA ILE A 136 -5.10 -3.21 13.50
C ILE A 136 -5.62 -4.19 12.44
N LYS A 137 -6.44 -5.16 12.85
CA LYS A 137 -7.01 -6.16 11.94
C LYS A 137 -7.78 -5.50 10.80
N THR A 138 -8.62 -4.52 11.10
CA THR A 138 -9.45 -3.83 10.09
C THR A 138 -8.59 -3.06 9.09
N ASN A 139 -7.58 -2.33 9.55
CA ASN A 139 -6.70 -1.56 8.67
C ASN A 139 -5.86 -2.48 7.78
N ILE A 140 -5.28 -3.56 8.33
CA ILE A 140 -4.55 -4.56 7.54
C ILE A 140 -5.48 -5.21 6.50
N SER A 141 -6.68 -5.64 6.91
CA SER A 141 -7.64 -6.27 5.99
C SER A 141 -8.02 -5.34 4.84
N THR A 142 -8.07 -4.02 5.11
CA THR A 142 -8.33 -3.01 4.09
C THR A 142 -7.16 -2.86 3.12
N LEU A 143 -5.92 -2.85 3.62
CA LEU A 143 -4.71 -2.78 2.80
C LEU A 143 -4.47 -4.03 1.95
N GLU A 144 -4.89 -5.20 2.43
CA GLU A 144 -4.79 -6.48 1.73
C GLU A 144 -5.99 -6.78 0.81
N SER A 145 -6.99 -5.89 0.76
CA SER A 145 -8.19 -6.13 -0.05
C SER A 145 -7.85 -6.12 -1.56
N PRO A 146 -8.27 -7.14 -2.33
CA PRO A 146 -7.94 -7.27 -3.75
C PRO A 146 -8.40 -6.11 -4.64
N ALA A 147 -9.40 -5.34 -4.21
CA ALA A 147 -9.91 -4.18 -4.95
C ALA A 147 -8.88 -3.04 -5.12
N LEU A 148 -7.74 -3.13 -4.42
CA LEU A 148 -6.73 -2.07 -4.34
C LEU A 148 -5.32 -2.58 -4.69
N LEU A 149 -5.19 -3.82 -5.14
CA LEU A 149 -3.93 -4.46 -5.53
C LEU A 149 -4.03 -4.98 -6.96
N GLN A 150 -4.07 -4.08 -7.94
CA GLN A 150 -3.78 -4.42 -9.34
C GLN A 150 -3.01 -3.27 -10.04
N PRO A 151 -2.13 -3.62 -11.00
CA PRO A 151 -1.05 -2.77 -11.53
C PRO A 151 -1.50 -1.44 -12.17
#